data_AF-A0A8S1QKQ2-F1
#
_entry.id   AF-A0A8S1QKQ2-F1
#
_cell.length_a   1.000
_cell.length_b   1.000
_cell.length_c   1.000
_cell.angle_alpha   90.00
_cell.angle_beta   90.00
_cell.angle_gamma   90.00
#
_symmetry.space_group_name_H-M   'P 1'
#
loop_
_entity.id
_entity.type
_entity.pdbx_description
1 polymer ?
#
loop_
_entity_poly.entity_id
_entity_poly.type
_entity_poly.pdbx_seq_one_letter_code
_entity_poly.pdbx_strand_id
1 'polypeptide(L)'
;MNQDSQFQQKQDFKCKDHPEKPALFWCKSIDCNENRIFCLICQKQNKHIKHYNGDVFSIDKLNEFLIEKLKSSKGFISECELQMQSTIKSYNKLISGLQYKFCGLENKINQFEVYQKQQVLDSLIRQDEFMNYLKHNLEGIQQKFQKTIDDLFIKLELHLIQYQITDQQIKLNQNEYQKGISLNIKNEQNEANLNI
;
A
#
# COMPACT_ATOMS: atom_id res chain seq x y z
N MET A 1 19.74 6.47 -26.94
CA MET A 1 18.74 6.26 -28.01
C MET A 1 17.38 6.54 -27.40
N ASN A 2 16.66 7.53 -27.95
CA ASN A 2 15.38 8.01 -27.43
C ASN A 2 14.33 6.88 -27.40
N GLN A 3 13.79 6.57 -26.22
CA GLN A 3 12.69 5.61 -26.03
C GLN A 3 11.31 6.24 -26.30
N ASP A 4 11.25 7.54 -26.59
CA ASP A 4 9.98 8.27 -26.79
C ASP A 4 9.25 7.94 -28.10
N SER A 5 9.85 7.17 -29.02
CA SER A 5 9.28 6.94 -30.36
C SER A 5 8.52 5.62 -30.55
N GLN A 6 8.52 4.70 -29.57
CA GLN A 6 7.91 3.37 -29.77
C GLN A 6 6.38 3.34 -29.62
N PHE A 7 5.77 4.33 -28.97
CA PHE A 7 4.31 4.41 -28.85
C PHE A 7 3.62 5.11 -30.03
N GLN A 8 4.39 5.60 -31.02
CA GLN A 8 3.85 6.17 -32.27
C GLN A 8 3.51 5.12 -33.35
N GLN A 9 3.54 3.83 -33.01
CA GLN A 9 2.78 2.87 -33.80
C GLN A 9 1.31 3.18 -33.55
N LYS A 10 0.54 3.52 -34.60
CA LYS A 10 -0.92 3.67 -34.53
C LYS A 10 -1.53 2.40 -33.94
N GLN A 11 -1.73 2.36 -32.63
CA GLN A 11 -2.42 1.27 -31.97
C GLN A 11 -3.90 1.42 -32.33
N ASP A 12 -4.44 0.43 -33.04
CA ASP A 12 -5.85 0.41 -33.47
C ASP A 12 -6.74 -0.01 -32.31
N PHE A 13 -6.81 0.83 -31.29
CA PHE A 13 -7.67 0.59 -30.14
C PHE A 13 -9.14 0.60 -30.57
N LYS A 14 -9.89 -0.42 -30.15
CA LYS A 14 -11.34 -0.52 -30.40
C LYS A 14 -12.14 -0.18 -29.15
N CYS A 15 -13.29 0.42 -29.35
CA CYS A 15 -14.21 0.67 -28.25
C CYS A 15 -14.85 -0.64 -27.80
N LYS A 16 -14.87 -0.90 -26.48
CA LYS A 16 -15.45 -2.11 -25.91
C LYS A 16 -16.92 -2.32 -26.29
N ASP A 17 -17.72 -1.25 -26.26
CA ASP A 17 -19.17 -1.32 -26.53
C ASP A 17 -19.51 -1.20 -28.02
N HIS A 18 -18.58 -0.69 -28.82
CA HIS A 18 -18.72 -0.52 -30.27
C HIS A 18 -17.44 -1.04 -30.96
N PRO A 19 -17.23 -2.37 -31.03
CA PRO A 19 -15.97 -2.97 -31.47
C PRO A 19 -15.57 -2.58 -32.90
N GLU A 20 -16.55 -2.21 -33.74
CA GLU A 20 -16.35 -1.73 -35.09
C GLU A 20 -15.86 -0.27 -35.16
N LYS A 21 -15.89 0.47 -34.03
CA LYS A 21 -15.45 1.86 -33.94
C LYS A 21 -14.11 1.99 -33.22
N PRO A 22 -13.24 2.90 -33.66
CA PRO A 22 -12.01 3.19 -32.94
C PRO A 22 -12.32 3.82 -31.58
N ALA A 23 -11.57 3.44 -30.56
CA ALA A 23 -11.50 4.19 -29.31
C ALA A 23 -10.64 5.43 -29.54
N LEU A 24 -11.19 6.59 -29.19
CA LEU A 24 -10.59 7.90 -29.47
C LEU A 24 -10.37 8.71 -28.20
N PHE A 25 -11.03 8.34 -27.10
CA PHE A 25 -11.09 9.15 -25.90
C PHE A 25 -10.93 8.32 -24.64
N TRP A 26 -10.59 8.99 -23.56
CA TRP A 26 -10.66 8.49 -22.19
C TRP A 26 -11.10 9.62 -21.26
N CYS A 27 -11.54 9.27 -20.06
CA CYS A 27 -12.05 10.24 -19.08
C CYS A 27 -11.23 10.17 -17.79
N LYS A 28 -10.78 11.34 -17.30
CA LYS A 28 -10.01 11.48 -16.05
C LYS A 28 -10.90 11.76 -14.83
N SER A 29 -12.17 12.11 -15.04
CA SER A 29 -13.08 12.44 -13.93
C SER A 29 -13.17 11.28 -12.93
N ILE A 30 -13.08 11.61 -11.64
CA ILE A 30 -13.16 10.64 -10.54
C ILE A 30 -14.57 10.03 -10.44
N ASP A 31 -15.59 10.78 -10.88
CA ASP A 31 -16.98 10.32 -10.90
C ASP A 31 -17.29 9.43 -12.11
N CYS A 32 -16.30 9.22 -12.99
CA CYS A 32 -16.42 8.37 -14.16
C CYS A 32 -16.18 6.89 -13.82
N ASN A 33 -17.26 6.16 -13.57
CA ASN A 33 -17.21 4.75 -13.19
C ASN A 33 -16.89 3.76 -14.34
N GLU A 34 -16.71 4.25 -15.56
CA GLU A 34 -16.44 3.40 -16.74
C GLU A 34 -14.98 2.92 -16.83
N ASN A 35 -14.03 3.68 -16.27
CA ASN A 35 -12.59 3.33 -16.16
C ASN A 35 -11.98 2.70 -17.44
N ARG A 36 -12.28 3.25 -18.62
CA ARG A 36 -11.84 2.70 -19.92
C ARG A 36 -11.67 3.78 -21.00
N ILE A 37 -11.06 3.37 -22.10
CA ILE A 37 -11.06 4.12 -23.36
C ILE A 37 -12.39 3.88 -24.13
N PHE A 38 -12.82 4.84 -24.94
CA PHE A 38 -14.14 4.81 -25.62
C PHE A 38 -14.18 5.60 -26.95
N CYS A 39 -15.20 5.36 -27.76
CA CYS A 39 -15.42 6.02 -29.06
C CYS A 39 -16.30 7.27 -28.97
N LEU A 40 -16.45 8.00 -30.08
CA LEU A 40 -17.30 9.20 -30.19
C LEU A 40 -18.77 8.94 -29.87
N ILE A 41 -19.29 7.74 -30.15
CA ILE A 41 -20.68 7.38 -29.85
C ILE A 41 -20.88 7.32 -28.33
N CYS A 42 -20.00 6.62 -27.61
CA CYS A 42 -20.02 6.55 -26.14
C CYS A 42 -19.85 7.93 -25.48
N GLN A 43 -19.08 8.84 -26.09
CA GLN A 43 -18.97 10.22 -25.60
C GLN A 43 -20.32 10.94 -25.66
N LYS A 44 -21.05 10.76 -26.77
CA LYS A 44 -22.32 11.44 -27.08
C LYS A 44 -23.55 10.77 -26.45
N GLN A 45 -23.45 9.52 -26.02
CA GLN A 45 -24.59 8.75 -25.51
C GLN A 45 -24.38 8.37 -24.03
N ASN A 46 -25.13 9.06 -23.18
CA ASN A 46 -25.57 8.67 -21.83
C ASN A 46 -24.56 8.52 -20.68
N LYS A 47 -23.27 8.21 -20.88
CA LYS A 47 -22.35 7.98 -19.74
C LYS A 47 -21.23 8.99 -19.54
N HIS A 48 -20.70 9.56 -20.63
CA HIS A 48 -19.66 10.60 -20.55
C HIS A 48 -20.17 11.99 -20.91
N ILE A 49 -21.44 12.12 -21.34
CA ILE A 49 -22.05 13.40 -21.73
C ILE A 49 -22.15 14.40 -20.57
N LYS A 50 -22.14 13.90 -19.33
CA LYS A 50 -22.20 14.69 -18.10
C LYS A 50 -20.82 15.17 -17.63
N HIS A 51 -19.74 14.64 -18.18
CA HIS A 51 -18.39 15.08 -17.79
C HIS A 51 -17.97 16.24 -18.69
N TYR A 52 -17.39 17.27 -18.09
CA TYR A 52 -16.97 18.47 -18.82
C TYR A 52 -15.96 18.10 -19.91
N ASN A 53 -15.94 18.86 -21.01
CA ASN A 53 -14.91 18.71 -22.05
C ASN A 53 -13.47 18.80 -21.51
N GLY A 54 -13.28 19.36 -20.30
CA GLY A 54 -11.98 19.39 -19.61
C GLY A 54 -11.55 18.06 -18.98
N ASP A 55 -12.46 17.10 -18.81
CA ASP A 55 -12.17 15.79 -18.20
C ASP A 55 -12.07 14.65 -19.22
N VAL A 56 -12.47 14.92 -20.48
CA VAL A 56 -12.41 13.97 -21.58
C VAL A 56 -11.25 14.34 -22.49
N PHE A 57 -10.31 13.41 -22.67
CA PHE A 57 -9.07 13.65 -23.38
C PHE A 57 -8.97 12.73 -24.60
N SER A 58 -8.29 13.21 -25.65
CA SER A 58 -7.91 12.37 -26.80
C SER A 58 -6.98 11.24 -26.34
N ILE A 59 -7.09 10.10 -27.00
CA ILE A 59 -6.20 8.95 -26.83
C ILE A 59 -4.75 9.28 -27.19
N ASP A 60 -4.50 10.29 -28.02
CA ASP A 60 -3.14 10.75 -28.35
C ASP A 60 -2.39 11.26 -27.09
N LYS A 61 -3.13 11.72 -26.07
CA LYS A 61 -2.57 12.17 -24.78
C LYS A 61 -2.42 11.03 -23.76
N LEU A 62 -2.73 9.79 -24.14
CA LEU A 62 -2.67 8.65 -23.22
C LEU A 62 -1.24 8.43 -22.69
N ASN A 63 -0.21 8.64 -23.52
CA ASN A 63 1.18 8.49 -23.10
C ASN A 63 1.57 9.49 -22.01
N GLU A 64 1.19 10.76 -22.17
CA GLU A 64 1.41 11.79 -21.14
C GLU A 64 0.75 11.37 -19.82
N PHE A 65 -0.50 10.91 -19.90
CA PHE A 65 -1.23 10.41 -18.73
C PHE A 65 -0.56 9.19 -18.08
N LEU A 66 -0.07 8.23 -18.87
CA LEU A 66 0.65 7.06 -18.36
C LEU A 66 1.95 7.47 -17.65
N ILE A 67 2.70 8.43 -18.20
CA ILE A 67 3.91 8.97 -17.59
C ILE A 67 3.58 9.68 -16.27
N GLU A 68 2.53 10.51 -16.24
CA GLU A 68 2.06 11.16 -15.02
C GLU A 68 1.68 10.14 -13.95
N LYS A 69 0.93 9.10 -14.32
CA LYS A 69 0.52 8.03 -13.40
C LYS A 69 1.71 7.24 -12.88
N LEU A 70 2.69 6.93 -13.73
CA LEU A 70 3.92 6.27 -13.30
C LEU A 70 4.68 7.11 -12.27
N LYS A 71 4.81 8.42 -12.51
CA LYS A 71 5.46 9.35 -11.57
C LYS A 71 4.71 9.40 -10.24
N SER A 72 3.38 9.50 -10.28
CA SER A 72 2.52 9.50 -9.11
C SER A 72 2.67 8.21 -8.30
N SER A 73 2.67 7.04 -8.94
CA SER A 73 2.83 5.75 -8.27
C SER A 73 4.22 5.60 -7.64
N LYS A 74 5.29 6.04 -8.32
CA LYS A 74 6.64 6.06 -7.74
C LYS A 74 6.70 6.97 -6.50
N GLY A 75 6.08 8.15 -6.56
CA GLY A 75 5.99 9.06 -5.42
C GLY A 75 5.28 8.41 -4.23
N PHE A 76 4.15 7.75 -4.47
CA PHE A 76 3.41 7.03 -3.42
C PHE A 76 4.23 5.90 -2.78
N ILE A 77 4.96 5.11 -3.58
CA ILE A 77 5.85 4.05 -3.07
C ILE A 77 6.91 4.66 -2.14
N SER A 78 7.60 5.70 -2.59
CA SER A 78 8.63 6.38 -1.77
C SER A 78 8.06 6.98 -0.49
N GLU A 79 6.84 7.54 -0.54
CA GLU A 79 6.17 8.03 0.65
C GLU A 79 5.86 6.91 1.65
N CYS A 80 5.36 5.76 1.16
CA CYS A 80 5.13 4.58 2.00
C CYS A 80 6.42 4.11 2.68
N GLU A 81 7.53 4.02 1.93
CA GLU A 81 8.83 3.65 2.47
C GLU A 81 9.29 4.61 3.59
N LEU A 82 9.18 5.92 3.38
CA LEU A 82 9.55 6.92 4.37
C LEU A 82 8.71 6.83 5.64
N GLN A 83 7.39 6.67 5.49
CA GLN A 83 6.48 6.52 6.63
C GLN A 83 6.80 5.25 7.43
N MET A 84 7.06 4.13 6.76
CA MET A 84 7.47 2.89 7.42
C MET A 84 8.78 3.04 8.20
N GLN A 85 9.81 3.65 7.58
CA GLN A 85 11.08 3.89 8.26
C GLN A 85 10.93 4.79 9.49
N SER A 86 10.10 5.83 9.39
CA SER A 86 9.80 6.73 10.51
C SER A 86 9.11 6.00 11.66
N THR A 87 8.12 5.16 11.33
CA THR A 87 7.41 4.31 12.28
C THR A 87 8.35 3.35 13.00
N ILE A 88 9.22 2.64 12.27
CA ILE A 88 10.23 1.74 12.85
C ILE A 88 11.15 2.51 13.83
N LYS A 89 11.66 3.68 13.43
CA LYS A 89 12.50 4.52 14.29
C LYS A 89 11.76 4.95 15.57
N SER A 90 10.47 5.27 15.45
CA SER A 90 9.64 5.69 16.58
C SER A 90 9.42 4.54 17.56
N TYR A 91 9.09 3.35 17.06
CA TYR A 91 8.96 2.15 17.89
C TYR A 91 10.28 1.78 18.58
N ASN A 92 11.41 1.83 17.87
CA ASN A 92 12.72 1.56 18.48
C ASN A 92 13.00 2.50 19.66
N LYS A 93 12.72 3.81 19.52
CA LYS A 93 12.87 4.77 20.62
C LYS A 93 11.95 4.47 21.80
N LEU A 94 10.69 4.11 21.54
CA LEU A 94 9.74 3.73 22.59
C LEU A 94 10.22 2.49 23.35
N ILE A 95 10.67 1.46 22.63
CA ILE A 95 11.24 0.24 23.22
C ILE A 95 12.45 0.58 24.09
N SER A 96 13.39 1.38 23.60
CA SER A 96 14.55 1.80 24.39
C SER A 96 14.14 2.60 25.64
N GLY A 97 13.12 3.45 25.54
CA GLY A 97 12.56 4.18 26.68
C GLY A 97 11.92 3.26 27.72
N LEU A 98 11.21 2.22 27.28
CA LEU A 98 10.66 1.19 28.17
C LEU A 98 11.78 0.41 28.85
N GLN A 99 12.77 -0.07 28.10
CA GLN A 99 13.94 -0.77 28.65
C GLN A 99 14.65 0.05 29.72
N TYR A 100 14.89 1.35 29.47
CA TYR A 100 15.49 2.25 30.46
C TYR A 100 14.65 2.34 31.74
N LYS A 101 13.32 2.46 31.63
CA LYS A 101 12.42 2.53 32.80
C LYS A 101 12.38 1.23 33.59
N PHE A 102 12.33 0.07 32.91
CA PHE A 102 12.20 -1.24 33.56
C PHE A 102 13.52 -1.80 34.10
N CYS A 103 14.65 -1.66 33.40
CA CYS A 103 15.96 -2.10 33.90
C CYS A 103 16.39 -1.38 35.19
N GLY A 104 15.84 -0.19 35.45
CA GLY A 104 16.06 0.54 36.71
C GLY A 104 15.14 0.14 37.85
N LEU A 105 14.09 -0.64 37.59
CA LEU A 105 13.02 -0.91 38.55
C LEU A 105 13.47 -1.89 39.64
N GLU A 106 14.15 -2.98 39.30
CA GLU A 106 14.66 -3.97 40.29
C GLU A 106 15.52 -3.32 41.38
N ASN A 107 16.42 -2.42 40.99
CA ASN A 107 17.33 -1.76 41.92
C ASN A 107 16.65 -0.64 42.73
N LYS A 108 15.61 -0.01 42.18
CA LYS A 108 14.92 1.11 42.82
C LYS A 108 13.73 0.68 43.68
N ILE A 109 13.09 -0.45 43.38
CA ILE A 109 11.89 -0.90 44.10
C ILE A 109 12.21 -1.17 45.57
N ASN A 110 13.44 -1.58 45.89
CA ASN A 110 13.88 -1.80 47.26
C ASN A 110 14.06 -0.49 48.05
N GLN A 111 14.27 0.64 47.37
CA GLN A 111 14.49 1.97 47.94
C GLN A 111 13.19 2.76 48.14
N PHE A 112 12.05 2.27 47.62
CA PHE A 112 10.75 2.92 47.74
C PHE A 112 10.10 2.68 49.10
N GLU A 113 9.25 3.62 49.51
CA GLU A 113 8.38 3.42 50.66
C GLU A 113 7.30 2.36 50.36
N VAL A 114 6.75 1.73 51.41
CA VAL A 114 5.81 0.60 51.28
C VAL A 114 4.63 0.94 50.35
N TYR A 115 4.05 2.13 50.48
CA TYR A 115 2.91 2.55 49.64
C TYR A 115 3.30 2.70 48.15
N GLN A 116 4.52 3.15 47.86
CA GLN A 116 5.03 3.33 46.49
C GLN A 116 5.33 1.98 45.86
N LYS A 117 5.90 1.03 46.63
CA LYS A 117 6.08 -0.36 46.17
C LYS A 117 4.74 -0.97 45.80
N GLN A 118 3.71 -0.76 46.61
CA GLN A 118 2.37 -1.28 46.38
C GLN A 118 1.77 -0.73 45.07
N GLN A 119 1.86 0.57 44.82
CA GLN A 119 1.42 1.19 43.55
C GLN A 119 2.18 0.66 42.32
N VAL A 120 3.49 0.42 42.44
CA VAL A 120 4.30 -0.16 41.36
C VAL A 120 3.86 -1.60 41.10
N LEU A 121 3.68 -2.42 42.14
CA LEU A 121 3.20 -3.80 42.03
C LEU A 121 1.79 -3.87 41.41
N ASP A 122 0.86 -3.03 41.85
CA ASP A 122 -0.49 -2.93 41.28
C ASP A 122 -0.49 -2.53 39.79
N SER A 123 0.54 -1.80 39.35
CA SER A 123 0.73 -1.44 37.94
C SER A 123 1.37 -2.59 37.15
N LEU A 124 2.31 -3.32 37.75
CA LEU A 124 2.93 -4.51 37.16
C LEU A 124 1.95 -5.66 37.00
N ILE A 125 1.01 -5.85 37.94
CA ILE A 125 -0.05 -6.86 37.84
C ILE A 125 -0.93 -6.63 36.60
N ARG A 126 -1.08 -5.36 36.17
CA ARG A 126 -1.84 -4.98 34.96
C ARG A 126 -1.02 -5.01 33.67
N GLN A 127 0.25 -5.41 33.74
CA GLN A 127 1.14 -5.42 32.59
C GLN A 127 0.63 -6.32 31.47
N ASP A 128 0.10 -7.50 31.81
CA ASP A 128 -0.41 -8.45 30.82
C ASP A 128 -1.60 -7.89 30.03
N GLU A 129 -2.50 -7.15 30.68
CA GLU A 129 -3.61 -6.45 30.02
C GLU A 129 -3.11 -5.40 29.02
N PHE A 130 -2.09 -4.63 29.42
CA PHE A 130 -1.48 -3.62 28.55
C PHE A 130 -0.71 -4.25 27.37
N MET A 131 -0.01 -5.36 27.60
CA MET A 131 0.68 -6.11 26.55
C MET A 131 -0.32 -6.68 25.53
N ASN A 132 -1.42 -7.27 26.01
CA ASN A 132 -2.49 -7.78 25.17
C ASN A 132 -3.16 -6.66 24.36
N TYR A 133 -3.41 -5.50 24.98
CA TYR A 133 -3.95 -4.34 24.30
C TYR A 133 -3.02 -3.84 23.18
N LEU A 134 -1.71 -3.73 23.45
CA LEU A 134 -0.73 -3.32 22.45
C LEU A 134 -0.68 -4.30 21.28
N LYS A 135 -0.61 -5.61 21.57
CA LYS A 135 -0.57 -6.66 20.56
C LYS A 135 -1.77 -6.57 19.61
N HIS A 136 -2.99 -6.54 20.16
CA HIS A 136 -4.21 -6.51 19.37
C HIS A 136 -4.30 -5.27 18.45
N ASN A 137 -3.89 -4.11 18.95
CA ASN A 137 -3.93 -2.87 18.16
C ASN A 137 -2.87 -2.85 17.05
N LEU A 138 -1.67 -3.37 17.31
CA LEU A 138 -0.60 -3.45 16.31
C LEU A 138 -0.95 -4.45 15.20
N GLU A 139 -1.43 -5.64 15.57
CA GLU A 139 -1.92 -6.66 14.62
C GLU A 139 -3.03 -6.09 13.73
N GLY A 140 -4.00 -5.37 14.31
CA GLY A 140 -5.11 -4.79 13.56
C GLY A 140 -4.68 -3.73 12.55
N ILE A 141 -3.68 -2.91 12.87
CA ILE A 141 -3.11 -1.92 11.93
C ILE A 141 -2.40 -2.63 10.78
N GLN A 142 -1.60 -3.65 11.11
CA GLN A 142 -0.83 -4.40 10.14
C GLN A 142 -1.72 -5.15 9.14
N GLN A 143 -2.76 -5.84 9.62
CA GLN A 143 -3.70 -6.55 8.76
C GLN A 143 -4.44 -5.60 7.80
N LYS A 144 -4.85 -4.42 8.27
CA LYS A 144 -5.50 -3.40 7.41
C LYS A 144 -4.56 -2.91 6.32
N PHE A 145 -3.29 -2.68 6.67
CA PHE A 145 -2.29 -2.25 5.71
C PHE A 145 -2.03 -3.32 4.64
N GLN A 146 -1.85 -4.58 5.05
CA GLN A 146 -1.66 -5.69 4.13
C GLN A 146 -2.86 -5.86 3.19
N LYS A 147 -4.09 -5.84 3.72
CA LYS A 147 -5.31 -5.89 2.91
C LYS A 147 -5.38 -4.76 1.88
N THR A 148 -4.98 -3.54 2.26
CA THR A 148 -5.01 -2.40 1.34
C THR A 148 -4.03 -2.59 0.17
N ILE A 149 -2.85 -3.15 0.44
CA ILE A 149 -1.88 -3.51 -0.60
C ILE A 149 -2.43 -4.60 -1.50
N ASP A 150 -2.99 -5.66 -0.93
CA ASP A 150 -3.55 -6.78 -1.70
C ASP A 150 -4.72 -6.32 -2.58
N ASP A 151 -5.60 -5.46 -2.06
CA ASP A 151 -6.69 -4.84 -2.82
C ASP A 151 -6.16 -3.99 -3.99
N LEU A 152 -5.05 -3.27 -3.81
CA LEU A 152 -4.41 -2.50 -4.89
C LEU A 152 -3.85 -3.42 -5.98
N PHE A 153 -3.23 -4.54 -5.61
CA PHE A 153 -2.72 -5.54 -6.56
C PHE A 153 -3.84 -6.23 -7.36
N ILE A 154 -4.99 -6.49 -6.73
CA ILE A 154 -6.15 -7.11 -7.40
C ILE A 154 -6.86 -6.11 -8.31
N LYS A 155 -7.09 -4.88 -7.85
CA LYS A 155 -7.86 -3.86 -8.60
C LYS A 155 -7.11 -3.29 -9.78
N LEU A 156 -5.79 -3.24 -9.72
CA LEU A 156 -4.97 -2.87 -10.85
C LEU A 156 -4.65 -4.17 -11.61
N GLU A 157 -5.20 -4.36 -12.82
CA GLU A 157 -4.93 -5.52 -13.69
C GLU A 157 -3.47 -5.50 -14.23
N LEU A 158 -2.48 -5.22 -13.39
CA LEU A 158 -1.07 -5.08 -13.71
C LEU A 158 -0.46 -6.39 -14.26
N HIS A 159 -1.12 -7.53 -14.01
CA HIS A 159 -0.78 -8.80 -14.63
C HIS A 159 -0.86 -8.76 -16.17
N LEU A 160 -1.63 -7.83 -16.77
CA LEU A 160 -1.70 -7.61 -18.22
C LEU A 160 -0.55 -6.74 -18.77
N ILE A 161 0.22 -6.05 -17.90
CA ILE A 161 1.31 -5.13 -18.26
C ILE A 161 2.67 -5.87 -18.27
N GLN A 162 2.68 -7.20 -18.31
CA GLN A 162 3.87 -8.06 -18.25
C GLN A 162 4.91 -7.85 -19.37
N TYR A 163 4.66 -6.98 -20.35
CA TYR A 163 5.43 -6.93 -21.61
C TYR A 163 6.83 -6.30 -21.55
N GLN A 164 7.29 -5.76 -20.41
CA GLN A 164 8.63 -5.14 -20.33
C GLN A 164 9.48 -5.56 -19.13
N ILE A 165 9.02 -6.52 -18.34
CA ILE A 165 9.78 -7.09 -17.24
C ILE A 165 10.09 -8.53 -17.63
N THR A 166 11.36 -8.93 -17.62
CA THR A 166 11.71 -10.32 -17.95
C THR A 166 10.98 -11.29 -17.00
N ASP A 167 10.60 -12.47 -17.48
CA ASP A 167 10.00 -13.52 -16.63
C ASP A 167 10.84 -13.82 -15.38
N GLN A 168 12.17 -13.62 -15.49
CA GLN A 168 13.09 -13.69 -14.35
C GLN A 168 12.86 -12.58 -13.33
N GLN A 169 12.77 -11.31 -13.72
CA GLN A 169 12.47 -10.22 -12.77
C GLN A 169 11.08 -10.38 -12.15
N ILE A 170 10.08 -10.86 -12.91
CA ILE A 170 8.72 -11.10 -12.39
C ILE A 170 8.79 -12.15 -11.27
N LYS A 171 9.42 -13.31 -11.54
CA LYS A 171 9.60 -14.36 -10.53
C LYS A 171 10.39 -13.86 -9.32
N LEU A 172 11.38 -13.02 -9.53
CA LEU A 172 12.20 -12.47 -8.44
C LEU A 172 11.39 -11.52 -7.55
N ASN A 173 10.63 -10.59 -8.14
CA ASN A 173 9.77 -9.67 -7.41
C ASN A 173 8.63 -10.41 -6.69
N GLN A 174 8.02 -11.42 -7.33
CA GLN A 174 7.03 -12.29 -6.68
C GLN A 174 7.64 -13.04 -5.51
N ASN A 175 8.85 -13.59 -5.67
CA ASN A 175 9.54 -14.26 -4.57
C ASN A 175 9.88 -13.30 -3.42
N GLU A 176 10.32 -12.07 -3.69
CA GLU A 176 10.59 -11.08 -2.63
C GLU A 176 9.31 -10.65 -1.90
N TYR A 177 8.21 -10.45 -2.61
CA TYR A 177 6.90 -10.20 -1.97
C TYR A 177 6.44 -11.40 -1.13
N GLN A 178 6.54 -12.62 -1.66
CA GLN A 178 6.21 -13.85 -0.93
C GLN A 178 7.12 -14.07 0.27
N LYS A 179 8.42 -13.74 0.18
CA LYS A 179 9.34 -13.73 1.33
C LYS A 179 8.90 -12.72 2.37
N GLY A 180 8.47 -11.52 1.96
CA GLY A 180 7.90 -10.50 2.86
C GLY A 180 6.68 -11.02 3.62
N ILE A 181 5.72 -11.64 2.92
CA ILE A 181 4.56 -12.29 3.55
C ILE A 181 5.00 -13.43 4.49
N SER A 182 5.92 -14.27 4.04
CA SER A 182 6.39 -15.44 4.80
C SER A 182 7.13 -15.04 6.08
N LEU A 183 7.93 -13.97 6.04
CA LEU A 183 8.59 -13.38 7.20
C LEU A 183 7.56 -12.84 8.19
N ASN A 184 6.48 -12.23 7.70
CA ASN A 184 5.39 -11.79 8.56
C ASN A 184 4.75 -12.97 9.30
N ILE A 185 4.34 -14.00 8.56
CA ILE A 185 3.69 -15.20 9.12
C ILE A 185 4.62 -15.95 10.09
N LYS A 186 5.93 -16.06 9.78
CA LYS A 186 6.89 -16.69 10.69
C LYS A 186 7.11 -15.89 11.98
N ASN A 187 7.08 -14.57 11.92
CA ASN A 187 7.17 -13.74 13.12
C ASN A 187 5.94 -13.94 14.00
N GLU A 188 4.74 -13.98 13.42
CA GLU A 188 3.49 -14.30 14.14
C GLU A 188 3.52 -15.69 14.81
N GLN A 189 4.08 -16.70 14.12
CA GLN A 189 4.22 -18.07 14.66
C GLN A 189 5.29 -18.18 15.76
N ASN A 190 6.42 -17.49 15.62
CA ASN A 190 7.47 -17.47 16.65
C ASN A 190 7.01 -16.75 17.93
N GLU A 191 6.21 -15.68 17.81
CA GLU A 191 5.59 -15.01 18.95
C GLU A 191 4.51 -15.85 19.65
N ALA A 192 3.81 -16.72 18.90
CA ALA A 192 2.87 -17.68 19.50
C ALA A 192 3.58 -18.78 20.31
N ASN A 193 4.78 -19.22 19.88
CA ASN A 193 5.56 -20.26 20.54
C ASN A 193 6.37 -19.76 21.76
N LEU A 194 6.58 -18.45 21.90
CA LEU A 194 7.22 -17.83 23.08
C LEU A 194 6.25 -17.57 24.24
N ASN A 195 4.94 -17.78 24.04
CA ASN A 195 3.88 -17.62 25.05
C ASN A 195 3.38 -18.97 25.62
N ILE A 196 4.18 -20.05 25.50
CA ILE A 196 3.99 -21.35 26.19
C ILE A 196 5.16 -21.54 27.16
#